data_AF-A0A7S1RX71-F1
#
_entry.id   AF-A0A7S1RX71-F1
#
_cell.length_a   1.000
_cell.length_b   1.000
_cell.length_c   1.000
_cell.angle_alpha   90.00
_cell.angle_beta   90.00
_cell.angle_gamma   90.00
#
_symmetry.space_group_name_H-M   'P 1'
#
loop_
_entity.id
_entity.type
_entity.pdbx_description
1 polymer ?
#
loop_
_entity_poly.entity_id
_entity_poly.type
_entity_poly.pdbx_seq_one_letter_code
_entity_poly.pdbx_strand_id
1 'polypeptide(L)'
;GEHFISIARILMRKGETTKSDQVGFLPADRLLEVLEVGQMPRRVRVLEETGVEGWVSLAKETGETLLRRKALNARQSYNFQRLKQDRESAARAPPPPAPPSAPSSASSTSGKCDKCDGPHATDACPFFKKAREDHKDAWAHYGQKDNSLKMGNDGGNFTLKGAKVVRQPGDGSCLFHSLNFGLNNGRSTSNSADALRKELAAYIGRNPQKEIGGDTIEEWVRWDANSSVSAYASQMGRHGWGGGVEMAVCSILKAVNVHVYEASHGGAYKRISCFDAPGSNRTVHVLYQGRCHYDALVPVN
;
A
#
# COMPACT_ATOMS: atom_id res chain seq x y z
N GLY A 1 -14.51 21.51 -12.54
CA GLY A 1 -13.44 22.06 -13.38
C GLY A 1 -13.35 21.27 -14.66
N GLU A 2 -12.34 21.54 -15.47
CA GLU A 2 -12.00 20.64 -16.57
C GLU A 2 -11.40 19.35 -16.02
N HIS A 3 -11.66 18.23 -16.70
CA HIS A 3 -11.15 16.93 -16.28
C HIS A 3 -10.27 16.33 -17.34
N PHE A 4 -9.18 15.73 -16.90
CA PHE A 4 -8.18 15.11 -17.75
C PHE A 4 -7.89 13.70 -17.27
N ILE A 5 -7.34 12.91 -18.19
CA ILE A 5 -6.69 11.66 -17.89
C ILE A 5 -5.22 11.76 -18.30
N SER A 6 -4.32 11.31 -17.46
CA SER A 6 -2.91 11.20 -17.84
C SER A 6 -2.72 10.13 -18.91
N ILE A 7 -1.97 10.47 -19.96
CA ILE A 7 -1.68 9.57 -21.08
C ILE A 7 -0.37 8.82 -20.82
N ALA A 8 0.52 9.43 -20.02
CA ALA A 8 1.81 8.88 -19.64
C ALA A 8 2.07 9.14 -18.16
N ARG A 9 3.20 8.65 -17.66
CA ARG A 9 3.69 8.98 -16.32
C ARG A 9 4.12 10.45 -16.28
N ILE A 10 3.60 11.23 -15.34
CA ILE A 10 3.85 12.68 -15.23
C ILE A 10 4.42 12.99 -13.85
N LEU A 11 5.46 13.82 -13.79
CA LEU A 11 5.97 14.31 -12.52
C LEU A 11 5.06 15.41 -11.96
N MET A 12 4.52 15.18 -10.77
CA MET A 12 3.74 16.13 -10.00
C MET A 12 4.64 16.86 -9.01
N ARG A 13 4.46 18.19 -8.90
CA ARG A 13 5.30 19.05 -8.07
C ARG A 13 4.47 19.91 -7.12
N LYS A 14 5.06 20.31 -6.00
CA LYS A 14 4.40 21.17 -5.00
C LYS A 14 4.17 22.58 -5.54
N GLY A 15 5.07 23.06 -6.38
CA GLY A 15 5.01 24.38 -6.99
C GLY A 15 4.85 24.33 -8.50
N GLU A 16 4.46 25.46 -9.06
CA GLU A 16 4.26 25.60 -10.49
C GLU A 16 5.56 25.35 -11.27
N THR A 17 6.71 25.78 -10.73
CA THR A 17 8.01 25.67 -11.41
C THR A 17 8.47 24.23 -11.54
N THR A 18 9.20 23.94 -12.62
CA THR A 18 9.88 22.65 -12.84
C THR A 18 11.04 22.41 -11.86
N LYS A 19 11.41 23.40 -11.04
CA LYS A 19 12.43 23.29 -10.00
C LYS A 19 11.86 23.05 -8.60
N SER A 20 10.55 23.16 -8.42
CA SER A 20 9.91 22.96 -7.12
C SER A 20 9.95 21.49 -6.67
N ASP A 21 9.79 21.28 -5.37
CA ASP A 21 9.76 19.96 -4.75
C ASP A 21 8.84 19.00 -5.49
N GLN A 22 9.27 17.75 -5.60
CA GLN A 22 8.47 16.69 -6.16
C GLN A 22 7.44 16.24 -5.12
N VAL A 23 6.17 16.14 -5.53
CA VAL A 23 5.13 15.45 -4.75
C VAL A 23 5.23 13.96 -5.02
N GLY A 24 5.43 13.60 -6.29
CA GLY A 24 5.53 12.22 -6.74
C GLY A 24 5.25 12.12 -8.24
N PHE A 25 5.18 10.89 -8.74
CA PHE A 25 4.78 10.66 -10.12
C PHE A 25 3.30 10.27 -10.16
N LEU A 26 2.57 10.93 -11.05
CA LEU A 26 1.25 10.51 -11.47
C LEU A 26 1.39 9.39 -12.52
N PRO A 27 0.83 8.19 -12.30
CA PRO A 27 0.75 7.15 -13.32
C PRO A 27 -0.04 7.59 -14.56
N ALA A 28 0.07 6.83 -15.66
CA ALA A 28 -0.87 6.95 -16.77
C ALA A 28 -2.28 6.51 -16.33
N ASP A 29 -3.29 6.91 -17.10
CA ASP A 29 -4.70 6.62 -16.90
C ASP A 29 -5.33 7.14 -15.60
N ARG A 30 -4.71 8.14 -14.97
CA ARG A 30 -5.23 8.79 -13.76
C ARG A 30 -6.13 9.95 -14.08
N LEU A 31 -7.28 9.94 -13.42
CA LEU A 31 -8.28 10.98 -13.57
C LEU A 31 -7.89 12.19 -12.71
N LEU A 32 -7.91 13.35 -13.34
CA LEU A 32 -7.48 14.61 -12.77
C LEU A 32 -8.59 15.63 -12.93
N GLU A 33 -8.83 16.41 -11.88
CA GLU A 33 -9.57 17.65 -11.99
C GLU A 33 -8.62 18.84 -11.96
N VAL A 34 -8.74 19.74 -12.94
CA VAL A 34 -8.01 21.00 -12.94
C VAL A 34 -8.60 21.92 -11.88
N LEU A 35 -7.76 22.26 -10.91
CA LEU A 35 -8.06 23.25 -9.89
C LEU A 35 -7.68 24.66 -10.36
N GLU A 36 -6.57 24.77 -11.08
CA GLU A 36 -5.98 26.05 -11.47
C GLU A 36 -5.12 25.89 -12.72
N VAL A 37 -5.15 26.90 -13.59
CA VAL A 37 -4.26 27.02 -14.73
C VAL A 37 -3.11 27.95 -14.35
N GLY A 38 -1.88 27.49 -14.53
CA GLY A 38 -0.67 28.22 -14.15
C GLY A 38 -0.38 29.43 -15.05
N GLN A 39 0.46 30.33 -14.55
CA GLN A 39 1.02 31.44 -15.31
C GLN A 39 2.08 30.98 -16.33
N MET A 40 2.78 29.90 -16.02
CA MET A 40 3.70 29.23 -16.93
C MET A 40 2.92 28.39 -17.95
N PRO A 41 3.33 28.47 -19.23
CA PRO A 41 2.64 27.74 -20.28
C PRO A 41 2.68 26.24 -20.00
N ARG A 42 1.56 25.57 -20.25
CA ARG A 42 1.38 24.12 -20.09
C ARG A 42 1.43 23.63 -18.63
N ARG A 43 1.31 24.48 -17.62
CA ARG A 43 1.25 24.05 -16.21
C ARG A 43 -0.16 24.17 -15.67
N VAL A 44 -0.62 23.13 -15.00
CA VAL A 44 -1.93 23.10 -14.33
C VAL A 44 -1.78 22.49 -12.94
N ARG A 45 -2.46 23.06 -11.97
CA ARG A 45 -2.64 22.44 -10.65
C ARG A 45 -3.85 21.54 -10.72
N VAL A 46 -3.66 20.29 -10.30
CA VAL A 46 -4.69 19.26 -10.40
C VAL A 46 -4.92 18.60 -9.05
N LEU A 47 -6.15 18.14 -8.85
CA LEU A 47 -6.53 17.18 -7.83
C LEU A 47 -6.68 15.81 -8.49
N GLU A 48 -5.99 14.82 -7.96
CA GLU A 48 -6.07 13.43 -8.41
C GLU A 48 -7.10 12.65 -7.58
N GLU A 49 -7.64 11.56 -8.14
CA GLU A 49 -8.74 10.77 -7.58
C GLU A 49 -8.49 10.15 -6.18
N THR A 50 -7.24 10.06 -5.73
CA THR A 50 -6.87 9.64 -4.36
C THR A 50 -6.72 10.83 -3.39
N GLY A 51 -6.99 12.05 -3.85
CA GLY A 51 -6.91 13.27 -3.06
C GLY A 51 -5.53 13.95 -3.07
N VAL A 52 -4.58 13.44 -3.88
CA VAL A 52 -3.26 14.06 -4.01
C VAL A 52 -3.36 15.28 -4.93
N GLU A 53 -2.76 16.39 -4.48
CA GLU A 53 -2.77 17.65 -5.21
C GLU A 53 -1.36 18.06 -5.65
N GLY A 54 -1.25 18.66 -6.82
CA GLY A 54 -0.02 19.31 -7.24
C GLY A 54 -0.02 19.79 -8.67
N TRP A 55 1.12 20.31 -9.09
CA TRP A 55 1.34 20.89 -10.40
C TRP A 55 1.92 19.88 -11.38
N VAL A 56 1.25 19.74 -12.52
CA VAL A 56 1.64 18.84 -13.62
C VAL A 56 1.76 19.62 -14.93
N SER A 57 2.47 19.03 -15.89
CA SER A 57 2.58 19.59 -17.24
C SER A 57 1.52 18.98 -18.16
N LEU A 58 0.86 19.80 -18.97
CA LEU A 58 -0.10 19.39 -20.00
C LEU A 58 0.58 18.67 -21.17
N ALA A 59 1.84 19.03 -21.47
CA ALA A 59 2.64 18.48 -22.55
C ALA A 59 4.15 18.55 -22.21
N LYS A 60 4.95 17.73 -22.89
CA LYS A 60 6.43 17.79 -22.86
C LYS A 60 6.92 19.04 -23.60
N GLU A 61 8.19 19.38 -23.42
CA GLU A 61 8.83 20.47 -24.19
C GLU A 61 8.73 20.24 -25.70
N THR A 62 8.84 18.98 -26.13
CA THR A 62 8.69 18.50 -27.51
C THR A 62 7.27 18.68 -28.09
N GLY A 63 6.28 19.08 -27.28
CA GLY A 63 4.89 19.26 -27.69
C GLY A 63 4.01 18.01 -27.54
N GLU A 64 4.60 16.87 -27.20
CA GLU A 64 3.85 15.63 -26.94
C GLU A 64 2.91 15.82 -25.74
N THR A 65 1.63 15.56 -25.94
CA THR A 65 0.60 15.78 -24.93
C THR A 65 0.69 14.74 -23.82
N LEU A 66 0.63 15.19 -22.57
CA LEU A 66 0.68 14.33 -21.38
C LEU A 66 -0.72 14.10 -20.79
N LEU A 67 -1.67 15.01 -21.04
CA LEU A 67 -3.03 14.97 -20.52
C LEU A 67 -4.07 15.00 -21.64
N ARG A 68 -5.04 14.08 -21.61
CA ARG A 68 -6.18 14.06 -22.53
C ARG A 68 -7.44 14.48 -21.80
N ARG A 69 -8.23 15.40 -22.36
CA ARG A 69 -9.54 15.76 -21.79
C ARG A 69 -10.43 14.53 -21.67
N LYS A 70 -11.18 14.43 -20.57
CA LYS A 70 -12.10 13.31 -20.30
C LYS A 70 -13.39 13.82 -19.70
N ALA A 71 -14.53 13.42 -20.27
CA ALA A 71 -15.83 13.65 -19.64
C ALA A 71 -16.02 12.68 -18.46
N LEU A 72 -16.57 13.19 -17.36
CA LEU A 72 -16.85 12.37 -16.19
C LEU A 72 -18.19 11.64 -16.32
N ASN A 73 -18.27 10.44 -15.75
CA ASN A 73 -19.54 9.81 -15.41
C ASN A 73 -20.05 10.25 -14.03
N ALA A 74 -21.30 9.92 -13.70
CA ALA A 74 -21.94 10.35 -12.44
C ALA A 74 -21.16 9.94 -11.18
N ARG A 75 -20.57 8.73 -11.17
CA ARG A 75 -19.78 8.23 -10.03
C ARG A 75 -18.47 9.01 -9.85
N GLN A 76 -17.79 9.31 -10.95
CA GLN A 76 -16.56 10.11 -10.93
C GLN A 76 -16.84 11.54 -10.47
N SER A 77 -17.92 12.14 -10.95
CA SER A 77 -18.36 13.47 -10.51
C SER A 77 -18.64 13.51 -9.01
N TYR A 78 -19.33 12.50 -8.47
CA TYR A 78 -19.61 12.37 -7.05
C TYR A 78 -18.32 12.25 -6.21
N ASN A 79 -17.36 11.43 -6.63
CA ASN A 79 -16.10 11.25 -5.92
C ASN A 79 -15.30 12.56 -5.80
N PHE A 80 -15.18 13.34 -6.88
CA PHE A 80 -14.50 14.63 -6.83
C PHE A 80 -15.24 15.66 -5.98
N GLN A 81 -16.57 15.68 -6.00
CA GLN A 81 -17.35 16.53 -5.11
C GLN A 81 -17.08 16.21 -3.64
N ARG A 82 -17.02 14.93 -3.28
CA ARG A 82 -16.71 14.50 -1.90
C ARG A 82 -15.31 14.92 -1.48
N LEU A 83 -14.29 14.67 -2.32
CA LEU A 83 -12.91 15.08 -2.04
C LEU A 83 -12.77 16.59 -1.81
N LYS A 84 -13.53 17.41 -2.55
CA LYS A 84 -13.56 18.86 -2.34
C LYS A 84 -14.21 19.25 -1.03
N GLN A 85 -15.34 18.65 -0.69
CA GLN A 85 -16.01 18.90 0.58
C GLN A 85 -15.09 18.53 1.75
N ASP A 86 -14.48 17.34 1.71
CA ASP A 86 -13.52 16.90 2.72
C ASP A 86 -12.36 17.90 2.87
N ARG A 87 -11.85 18.43 1.75
CA ARG A 87 -10.80 19.46 1.73
C ARG A 87 -11.25 20.79 2.32
N GLU A 88 -12.42 21.28 1.94
CA GLU A 88 -12.98 22.55 2.44
C GLU A 88 -13.28 22.47 3.94
N SER A 89 -13.77 21.33 4.41
CA SER A 89 -13.94 21.04 5.83
C SER A 89 -12.61 21.02 6.57
N ALA A 90 -11.57 20.39 6.02
CA ALA A 90 -10.23 20.37 6.61
C ALA A 90 -9.58 21.77 6.64
N ALA A 91 -9.77 22.59 5.61
CA ALA A 91 -9.21 23.95 5.54
C ALA A 91 -9.92 24.95 6.48
N ARG A 92 -11.18 24.69 6.84
CA ARG A 92 -11.95 25.49 7.81
C ARG A 92 -11.76 25.05 9.25
N ALA A 93 -11.16 23.87 9.48
CA ALA A 93 -10.87 23.41 10.82
C ALA A 93 -9.82 24.35 11.45
N PRO A 94 -10.05 24.87 12.67
CA PRO A 94 -9.03 25.63 13.37
C PRO A 94 -7.78 24.76 13.56
N PRO A 95 -6.57 25.35 13.55
CA PRO A 95 -5.35 24.62 13.83
C PRO A 95 -5.49 23.92 15.19
N PRO A 96 -5.04 22.65 15.31
CA PRO A 96 -5.16 21.94 16.57
C PRO A 96 -4.41 22.74 17.66
N PRO A 97 -5.02 22.93 18.84
CA PRO A 97 -4.31 23.56 19.95
C PRO A 97 -3.04 22.77 20.27
N ALA A 98 -1.96 23.47 20.60
CA ALA A 98 -0.70 22.87 21.06
C ALA A 98 -0.99 21.85 22.18
N PRO A 99 -0.36 20.66 22.16
CA PRO A 99 -0.79 19.55 22.98
C PRO A 99 -0.67 19.88 24.46
N PRO A 100 -1.77 19.94 25.22
CA PRO A 100 -1.68 19.81 26.66
C PRO A 100 -1.50 18.33 27.01
N SER A 101 -0.71 18.12 28.05
CA SER A 101 -0.57 16.87 28.78
C SER A 101 -1.91 16.14 28.94
N ALA A 102 -1.90 14.83 28.68
CA ALA A 102 -3.03 13.92 28.88
C ALA A 102 -3.70 14.13 30.27
N PRO A 103 -5.02 13.90 30.40
CA PRO A 103 -5.54 12.54 30.37
C PRO A 103 -6.88 12.32 29.64
N SER A 104 -7.00 11.08 29.14
CA SER A 104 -8.16 10.20 29.00
C SER A 104 -9.58 10.77 29.13
N SER A 105 -10.41 10.64 28.09
CA SER A 105 -11.83 10.28 28.25
C SER A 105 -12.37 9.60 26.99
N ALA A 106 -13.18 8.58 27.21
CA ALA A 106 -13.68 7.62 26.24
C ALA A 106 -14.73 8.19 25.29
N SER A 107 -14.71 7.69 24.06
CA SER A 107 -15.85 7.69 23.15
C SER A 107 -16.11 6.24 22.74
N SER A 108 -17.02 5.62 23.49
CA SER A 108 -17.55 4.29 23.19
C SER A 108 -18.44 4.36 21.95
N THR A 109 -17.91 3.90 20.83
CA THR A 109 -18.73 3.37 19.75
C THR A 109 -18.61 1.85 19.75
N SER A 110 -19.75 1.19 19.92
CA SER A 110 -19.94 -0.23 19.71
C SER A 110 -19.64 -0.57 18.25
N GLY A 111 -18.43 -1.06 18.00
CA GLY A 111 -17.98 -1.45 16.67
C GLY A 111 -16.67 -2.19 16.82
N LYS A 112 -16.47 -3.21 15.98
CA LYS A 112 -15.33 -4.13 16.03
C LYS A 112 -14.00 -3.39 16.19
N CYS A 113 -13.09 -3.96 16.97
CA CYS A 113 -11.73 -3.47 17.14
C CYS A 113 -11.07 -3.24 15.79
N ASP A 114 -10.66 -2.01 15.48
CA ASP A 114 -10.04 -1.70 14.17
C ASP A 114 -8.71 -2.43 13.96
N LYS A 115 -8.08 -2.94 15.04
CA LYS A 115 -6.79 -3.64 14.96
C LYS A 115 -6.93 -5.15 14.73
N CYS A 116 -8.04 -5.77 15.15
CA CYS A 116 -8.17 -7.23 15.12
C CYS A 116 -9.56 -7.75 14.74
N ASP A 117 -10.48 -6.85 14.42
CA ASP A 117 -11.89 -7.12 14.10
C ASP A 117 -12.68 -7.83 15.22
N GLY A 118 -12.11 -7.89 16.44
CA GLY A 118 -12.71 -8.52 17.62
C GLY A 118 -13.78 -7.66 18.32
N PRO A 119 -14.64 -8.25 19.17
CA PRO A 119 -15.75 -7.55 19.82
C PRO A 119 -15.28 -6.75 21.05
N HIS A 120 -14.36 -5.82 20.87
CA HIS A 120 -13.84 -4.92 21.91
C HIS A 120 -13.37 -3.60 21.28
N ALA A 121 -13.15 -2.59 22.12
CA ALA A 121 -12.64 -1.30 21.67
C ALA A 121 -11.19 -1.39 21.15
N THR A 122 -10.86 -0.61 20.12
CA THR A 122 -9.56 -0.62 19.43
C THR A 122 -8.35 -0.38 20.35
N ASP A 123 -8.53 0.45 21.38
CA ASP A 123 -7.55 0.78 22.42
C ASP A 123 -7.38 -0.32 23.49
N ALA A 124 -8.45 -1.08 23.76
CA ALA A 124 -8.44 -2.23 24.67
C ALA A 124 -8.03 -3.55 23.98
N CYS A 125 -7.39 -3.48 22.80
CA CYS A 125 -7.04 -4.67 22.05
C CYS A 125 -6.06 -5.57 22.83
N PRO A 126 -6.45 -6.79 23.24
CA PRO A 126 -5.56 -7.68 24.00
C PRO A 126 -4.40 -8.18 23.14
N PHE A 127 -4.49 -8.01 21.82
CA PHE A 127 -3.52 -8.49 20.85
C PHE A 127 -2.55 -7.40 20.37
N PHE A 128 -3.02 -6.15 20.22
CA PHE A 128 -2.25 -5.08 19.56
C PHE A 128 -2.11 -3.83 20.45
N LYS A 129 -1.03 -3.81 21.23
CA LYS A 129 -0.72 -2.77 22.21
C LYS A 129 -0.10 -1.50 21.61
N LYS A 130 0.46 -1.57 20.39
CA LYS A 130 1.07 -0.41 19.71
C LYS A 130 0.01 0.42 18.98
N ALA A 131 0.30 1.71 18.79
CA ALA A 131 -0.47 2.56 17.91
C ALA A 131 -0.29 2.11 16.46
N ARG A 132 -1.30 2.35 15.62
CA ARG A 132 -1.21 2.13 14.18
C ARG A 132 -0.15 3.07 13.61
N GLU A 133 0.88 2.55 12.95
CA GLU A 133 1.79 3.37 12.17
C GLU A 133 1.03 3.89 10.93
N ASP A 134 1.25 5.14 10.54
CA ASP A 134 0.57 5.79 9.42
C ASP A 134 1.19 5.32 8.09
N HIS A 135 1.02 4.03 7.81
CA HIS A 135 1.47 3.38 6.58
C HIS A 135 0.28 3.22 5.63
N LYS A 136 0.42 3.69 4.39
CA LYS A 136 -0.54 3.37 3.32
C LYS A 136 -0.59 1.85 3.12
N ASP A 137 -1.79 1.31 2.94
CA ASP A 137 -1.97 -0.11 2.64
C ASP A 137 -1.17 -0.48 1.38
N ALA A 138 -0.19 -1.38 1.54
CA ALA A 138 0.82 -1.77 0.55
C ALA A 138 0.27 -2.56 -0.65
N TRP A 139 -0.99 -2.36 -1.03
CA TRP A 139 -1.68 -3.03 -2.14
C TRP A 139 -2.52 -2.06 -2.98
N ALA A 140 -2.68 -0.80 -2.57
CA ALA A 140 -3.50 0.18 -3.30
C ALA A 140 -2.94 0.60 -4.68
N HIS A 141 -1.69 0.24 -5.00
CA HIS A 141 -1.00 0.70 -6.22
C HIS A 141 -0.43 -0.40 -7.12
N TYR A 142 -0.47 -1.68 -6.72
CA TYR A 142 0.24 -2.75 -7.44
C TYR A 142 -0.65 -3.42 -8.51
N GLY A 143 -0.11 -3.62 -9.74
CA GLY A 143 -0.77 -4.39 -10.81
C GLY A 143 -1.45 -3.60 -11.96
N GLN A 144 -1.08 -2.32 -12.19
CA GLN A 144 -1.72 -1.48 -13.23
C GLN A 144 -1.10 -1.55 -14.64
N LYS A 145 -0.03 -2.32 -14.88
CA LYS A 145 0.45 -2.60 -16.25
C LYS A 145 -0.25 -3.84 -16.83
N ASP A 146 -0.69 -3.74 -18.08
CA ASP A 146 -1.44 -4.73 -18.85
C ASP A 146 -0.54 -5.89 -19.34
N ASN A 147 0.05 -6.63 -18.41
CA ASN A 147 0.73 -7.89 -18.73
C ASN A 147 0.30 -8.98 -17.74
N SER A 148 0.10 -10.18 -18.27
CA SER A 148 -0.51 -11.37 -17.68
C SER A 148 0.23 -12.00 -16.47
N LEU A 149 1.14 -11.27 -15.83
CA LEU A 149 1.91 -11.68 -14.65
C LEU A 149 1.86 -10.56 -13.59
N LYS A 150 0.65 -10.23 -13.13
CA LYS A 150 0.42 -9.14 -12.16
C LYS A 150 0.77 -9.61 -10.74
N MET A 151 2.03 -9.46 -10.37
CA MET A 151 2.47 -9.59 -8.99
C MET A 151 1.68 -8.58 -8.12
N GLY A 152 1.05 -9.05 -7.06
CA GLY A 152 0.24 -8.27 -6.14
C GLY A 152 -1.27 -8.22 -6.46
N ASN A 153 -1.77 -8.86 -7.53
CA ASN A 153 -3.21 -8.90 -7.84
C ASN A 153 -3.97 -9.93 -6.98
N ASP A 154 -5.31 -9.92 -6.98
CA ASP A 154 -6.10 -10.91 -6.22
C ASP A 154 -6.07 -12.34 -6.81
N GLY A 155 -5.39 -12.53 -7.96
CA GLY A 155 -5.30 -13.80 -8.69
C GLY A 155 -6.63 -14.30 -9.25
N GLY A 156 -7.63 -13.42 -9.41
CA GLY A 156 -9.02 -13.80 -9.64
C GLY A 156 -9.72 -14.12 -8.32
N ASN A 157 -11.04 -13.86 -8.24
CA ASN A 157 -11.89 -13.87 -7.04
C ASN A 157 -11.93 -15.23 -6.30
N PHE A 158 -10.80 -15.61 -5.71
CA PHE A 158 -10.57 -16.90 -5.08
C PHE A 158 -10.91 -16.79 -3.61
N THR A 159 -11.70 -17.77 -3.14
CA THR A 159 -12.15 -17.84 -1.76
C THR A 159 -11.77 -19.20 -1.18
N LEU A 160 -10.95 -19.18 -0.14
CA LEU A 160 -10.56 -20.35 0.63
C LEU A 160 -11.61 -20.63 1.70
N LYS A 161 -12.35 -21.75 1.55
CA LYS A 161 -13.50 -22.09 2.42
C LYS A 161 -13.12 -22.80 3.72
N GLY A 162 -11.86 -23.20 3.89
CA GLY A 162 -11.35 -23.87 5.09
C GLY A 162 -9.87 -23.58 5.33
N ALA A 163 -9.56 -22.91 6.42
CA ALA A 163 -8.20 -22.65 6.84
C ALA A 163 -8.10 -22.48 8.36
N LYS A 164 -6.95 -22.88 8.91
CA LYS A 164 -6.56 -22.60 10.29
C LYS A 164 -5.74 -21.31 10.32
N VAL A 165 -6.16 -20.36 11.14
CA VAL A 165 -5.38 -19.16 11.45
C VAL A 165 -4.39 -19.49 12.55
N VAL A 166 -3.11 -19.19 12.33
CA VAL A 166 -2.06 -19.29 13.33
C VAL A 166 -1.60 -17.89 13.69
N ARG A 167 -2.02 -17.46 14.88
CA ARG A 167 -1.76 -16.12 15.41
C ARG A 167 -0.28 -15.83 15.53
N GLN A 168 0.16 -14.70 15.00
CA GLN A 168 1.53 -14.22 15.11
C GLN A 168 1.66 -13.09 16.14
N PRO A 169 2.85 -12.89 16.73
CA PRO A 169 3.09 -11.79 17.66
C PRO A 169 2.83 -10.41 17.03
N GLY A 170 2.18 -9.52 17.79
CA GLY A 170 1.97 -8.10 17.44
C GLY A 170 3.17 -7.21 17.77
N ASP A 171 4.40 -7.70 17.56
CA ASP A 171 5.64 -7.00 17.92
C ASP A 171 6.13 -5.98 16.87
N GLY A 172 5.45 -5.91 15.71
CA GLY A 172 5.85 -5.13 14.54
C GLY A 172 6.56 -5.95 13.47
N SER A 173 6.74 -7.26 13.68
CA SER A 173 7.31 -8.21 12.73
C SER A 173 6.33 -9.29 12.29
N CYS A 174 5.02 -9.09 12.49
CA CYS A 174 3.97 -10.06 12.24
C CYS A 174 3.99 -10.64 10.80
N LEU A 175 4.31 -9.83 9.79
CA LEU A 175 4.51 -10.31 8.43
C LEU A 175 5.64 -11.34 8.35
N PHE A 176 6.82 -11.02 8.90
CA PHE A 176 7.98 -11.90 8.85
C PHE A 176 7.75 -13.19 9.63
N HIS A 177 7.04 -13.11 10.77
CA HIS A 177 6.59 -14.29 11.51
C HIS A 177 5.69 -15.17 10.64
N SER A 178 4.71 -14.56 9.96
CA SER A 178 3.76 -15.27 9.08
C SER A 178 4.44 -15.93 7.88
N LEU A 179 5.32 -15.19 7.19
CA LEU A 179 6.09 -15.69 6.07
C LEU A 179 7.00 -16.83 6.51
N ASN A 180 7.76 -16.64 7.60
CA ASN A 180 8.64 -17.67 8.10
C ASN A 180 7.89 -18.94 8.51
N PHE A 181 6.71 -18.80 9.13
CA PHE A 181 5.88 -19.94 9.49
C PHE A 181 5.51 -20.77 8.25
N GLY A 182 5.05 -20.13 7.17
CA GLY A 182 4.75 -20.81 5.91
C GLY A 182 5.99 -21.41 5.24
N LEU A 183 7.11 -20.68 5.26
CA LEU A 183 8.41 -21.16 4.74
C LEU A 183 8.96 -22.37 5.51
N ASN A 184 8.47 -22.65 6.72
CA ASN A 184 8.86 -23.82 7.51
C ASN A 184 7.73 -24.86 7.61
N ASN A 185 6.76 -24.82 6.70
CA ASN A 185 5.61 -25.74 6.66
C ASN A 185 4.87 -25.82 8.01
N GLY A 186 4.73 -24.66 8.66
CA GLY A 186 4.03 -24.51 9.92
C GLY A 186 4.81 -24.89 11.18
N ARG A 187 6.13 -25.11 11.06
CA ARG A 187 7.01 -25.30 12.21
C ARG A 187 7.46 -23.96 12.77
N SER A 188 7.25 -23.75 14.07
CA SER A 188 7.77 -22.58 14.77
C SER A 188 9.26 -22.76 15.05
N THR A 189 10.08 -21.82 14.62
CA THR A 189 11.53 -21.79 14.88
C THR A 189 11.84 -20.48 15.60
N SER A 190 12.46 -20.54 16.78
CA SER A 190 12.90 -19.32 17.48
C SER A 190 13.97 -18.59 16.65
N ASN A 191 13.91 -17.26 16.59
CA ASN A 191 14.83 -16.34 15.89
C ASN A 191 14.72 -16.22 14.35
N SER A 192 13.72 -16.81 13.74
CA SER A 192 13.65 -16.87 12.27
C SER A 192 13.00 -15.65 11.60
N ALA A 193 12.11 -14.93 12.27
CA ALA A 193 11.47 -13.74 11.71
C ALA A 193 12.43 -12.54 11.56
N ASP A 194 13.27 -12.29 12.58
CA ASP A 194 14.32 -11.26 12.52
C ASP A 194 15.39 -11.62 11.47
N ALA A 195 15.77 -12.89 11.41
CA ALA A 195 16.68 -13.38 10.37
C ALA A 195 16.09 -13.18 8.97
N LEU A 196 14.82 -13.57 8.75
CA LEU A 196 14.12 -13.37 7.47
C LEU A 196 14.01 -11.88 7.13
N ARG A 197 13.65 -11.01 8.08
CA ARG A 197 13.62 -9.56 7.90
C ARG A 197 14.96 -9.02 7.39
N LYS A 198 16.06 -9.36 8.06
CA LYS A 198 17.41 -8.95 7.68
C LYS A 198 17.81 -9.49 6.32
N GLU A 199 17.45 -10.73 6.02
CA GLU A 199 17.74 -11.37 4.74
C GLU A 199 17.01 -10.66 3.58
N LEU A 200 15.71 -10.42 3.72
CA LEU A 200 14.91 -9.71 2.72
C LEU A 200 15.41 -8.27 2.53
N ALA A 201 15.67 -7.55 3.62
CA ALA A 201 16.25 -6.20 3.57
C ALA A 201 17.62 -6.18 2.86
N ALA A 202 18.52 -7.13 3.18
CA ALA A 202 19.81 -7.24 2.52
C ALA A 202 19.68 -7.62 1.03
N TYR A 203 18.65 -8.38 0.66
CA TYR A 203 18.36 -8.67 -0.74
C TYR A 203 17.87 -7.43 -1.48
N ILE A 204 16.94 -6.67 -0.90
CA ILE A 204 16.44 -5.39 -1.44
C ILE A 204 17.61 -4.45 -1.70
N GLY A 205 18.48 -4.25 -0.70
CA GLY A 205 19.65 -3.36 -0.80
C GLY A 205 20.64 -3.75 -1.89
N ARG A 206 20.83 -5.05 -2.15
CA ARG A 206 21.80 -5.56 -3.13
C ARG A 206 21.28 -5.68 -4.54
N ASN A 207 19.96 -5.66 -4.73
CA ASN A 207 19.32 -5.98 -6.01
C ASN A 207 18.33 -4.90 -6.50
N PRO A 208 18.66 -3.60 -6.47
CA PRO A 208 17.70 -2.54 -6.81
C PRO A 208 17.12 -2.68 -8.23
N GLN A 209 17.91 -3.20 -9.17
CA GLN A 209 17.52 -3.37 -10.59
C GLN A 209 16.84 -4.71 -10.90
N LYS A 210 16.65 -5.58 -9.90
CA LYS A 210 15.95 -6.85 -10.12
C LYS A 210 14.47 -6.57 -10.36
N GLU A 211 13.95 -7.11 -11.46
CA GLU A 211 12.53 -6.98 -11.80
C GLU A 211 11.66 -7.98 -11.04
N ILE A 212 10.50 -7.49 -10.61
CA ILE A 212 9.41 -8.22 -9.99
C ILE A 212 8.11 -7.73 -10.65
N GLY A 213 7.44 -8.61 -11.38
CA GLY A 213 6.16 -8.27 -12.03
C GLY A 213 6.27 -7.15 -13.09
N GLY A 214 7.45 -6.98 -13.70
CA GLY A 214 7.71 -5.95 -14.71
C GLY A 214 8.15 -4.59 -14.18
N ASP A 215 8.37 -4.46 -12.87
CA ASP A 215 8.93 -3.27 -12.23
C ASP A 215 10.13 -3.65 -11.34
N THR A 216 11.11 -2.75 -11.23
CA THR A 216 12.33 -3.00 -10.43
C THR A 216 12.07 -2.89 -8.93
N ILE A 217 12.85 -3.57 -8.09
CA ILE A 217 12.79 -3.42 -6.63
C ILE A 217 12.90 -1.95 -6.22
N GLU A 218 13.73 -1.17 -6.90
CA GLU A 218 13.84 0.27 -6.66
C GLU A 218 12.52 1.02 -6.91
N GLU A 219 11.77 0.65 -7.96
CA GLU A 219 10.45 1.21 -8.22
C GLU A 219 9.44 0.80 -7.15
N TRP A 220 9.43 -0.48 -6.75
CA TRP A 220 8.60 -0.96 -5.64
C TRP A 220 8.86 -0.17 -4.34
N VAL A 221 10.12 -0.01 -3.94
CA VAL A 221 10.50 0.78 -2.76
C VAL A 221 10.08 2.25 -2.90
N ARG A 222 10.26 2.83 -4.08
CA ARG A 222 9.88 4.23 -4.33
C ARG A 222 8.38 4.42 -4.23
N TRP A 223 7.57 3.47 -4.70
CA TRP A 223 6.11 3.56 -4.64
C TRP A 223 5.55 3.35 -3.23
N ASP A 224 6.16 2.43 -2.47
CA ASP A 224 5.70 2.09 -1.14
C ASP A 224 6.10 3.14 -0.10
N ALA A 225 7.37 3.55 -0.12
CA ALA A 225 7.99 4.29 0.98
C ALA A 225 8.56 5.65 0.57
N ASN A 226 8.53 6.02 -0.72
CA ASN A 226 9.10 7.25 -1.26
C ASN A 226 10.52 7.56 -0.72
N SER A 227 11.36 6.53 -0.64
CA SER A 227 12.73 6.60 -0.10
C SER A 227 13.73 5.94 -1.05
N SER A 228 15.04 6.10 -0.77
CA SER A 228 16.06 5.36 -1.50
C SER A 228 16.08 3.90 -1.06
N VAL A 229 16.50 3.00 -1.95
CA VAL A 229 16.64 1.56 -1.64
C VAL A 229 17.57 1.33 -0.44
N SER A 230 18.66 2.10 -0.35
CA SER A 230 19.61 1.98 0.77
C SER A 230 18.99 2.39 2.11
N ALA A 231 18.23 3.49 2.14
CA ALA A 231 17.55 3.95 3.35
C ALA A 231 16.45 2.96 3.75
N TYR A 232 15.64 2.52 2.79
CA TYR A 232 14.58 1.54 3.02
C TYR A 232 15.12 0.22 3.56
N ALA A 233 16.12 -0.38 2.90
CA ALA A 233 16.74 -1.62 3.34
C ALA A 233 17.36 -1.49 4.73
N SER A 234 18.07 -0.39 4.99
CA SER A 234 18.68 -0.16 6.31
C SER A 234 17.65 -0.02 7.43
N GLN A 235 16.50 0.60 7.16
CA GLN A 235 15.41 0.74 8.12
C GLN A 235 14.70 -0.61 8.32
N MET A 236 14.28 -1.24 7.23
CA MET A 236 13.49 -2.48 7.24
C MET A 236 14.23 -3.62 7.95
N GLY A 237 15.55 -3.69 7.80
CA GLY A 237 16.39 -4.67 8.49
C GLY A 237 16.49 -4.49 10.02
N ARG A 238 16.03 -3.37 10.58
CA ARG A 238 16.06 -3.08 12.02
C ARG A 238 14.67 -3.02 12.64
N HIS A 239 13.73 -2.33 12.01
CA HIS A 239 12.38 -2.11 12.51
C HIS A 239 11.41 -1.74 11.39
N GLY A 240 10.15 -1.46 11.74
CA GLY A 240 9.08 -1.11 10.79
C GLY A 240 8.26 -2.33 10.38
N TRP A 241 7.08 -2.06 9.83
CA TRP A 241 6.13 -3.08 9.39
C TRP A 241 6.44 -3.46 7.94
N GLY A 242 6.50 -4.76 7.66
CA GLY A 242 6.69 -5.23 6.29
C GLY A 242 5.37 -5.19 5.50
N GLY A 243 5.48 -5.20 4.17
CA GLY A 243 4.34 -5.13 3.26
C GLY A 243 4.60 -5.82 1.92
N GLY A 244 4.09 -5.21 0.85
CA GLY A 244 4.13 -5.78 -0.50
C GLY A 244 5.55 -5.98 -1.03
N VAL A 245 6.47 -5.05 -0.72
CA VAL A 245 7.89 -5.14 -1.12
C VAL A 245 8.54 -6.39 -0.53
N GLU A 246 8.37 -6.65 0.77
CA GLU A 246 8.94 -7.82 1.43
C GLU A 246 8.31 -9.12 0.91
N MET A 247 7.00 -9.15 0.65
CA MET A 247 6.33 -10.33 0.10
C MET A 247 6.80 -10.66 -1.32
N ALA A 248 6.91 -9.64 -2.17
CA ALA A 248 7.44 -9.74 -3.52
C ALA A 248 8.89 -10.25 -3.53
N VAL A 249 9.72 -9.72 -2.63
CA VAL A 249 11.12 -10.17 -2.51
C VAL A 249 11.19 -11.58 -1.92
N CYS A 250 10.34 -11.90 -0.95
CA CYS A 250 10.27 -13.23 -0.36
C CYS A 250 9.88 -14.29 -1.39
N SER A 251 8.91 -13.99 -2.28
CA SER A 251 8.47 -14.95 -3.30
C SER A 251 9.62 -15.34 -4.23
N ILE A 252 10.35 -14.35 -4.75
CA ILE A 252 11.47 -14.60 -5.66
C ILE A 252 12.69 -15.19 -4.95
N LEU A 253 13.04 -14.72 -3.75
CA LEU A 253 14.26 -15.14 -3.05
C LEU A 253 14.12 -16.57 -2.55
N LYS A 254 12.93 -16.97 -2.11
CA LYS A 254 12.66 -18.30 -1.57
C LYS A 254 12.07 -19.25 -2.60
N ALA A 255 11.84 -18.79 -3.83
CA ALA A 255 11.16 -19.53 -4.89
C ALA A 255 9.83 -20.14 -4.39
N VAL A 256 8.99 -19.30 -3.79
CA VAL A 256 7.64 -19.65 -3.32
C VAL A 256 6.62 -18.64 -3.82
N ASN A 257 5.36 -19.04 -3.92
CA ASN A 257 4.25 -18.10 -4.07
C ASN A 257 3.86 -17.56 -2.70
N VAL A 258 3.46 -16.29 -2.60
CA VAL A 258 2.91 -15.71 -1.36
C VAL A 258 1.50 -15.23 -1.64
N HIS A 259 0.49 -15.84 -1.01
CA HIS A 259 -0.92 -15.47 -1.20
C HIS A 259 -1.43 -14.78 0.07
N VAL A 260 -1.99 -13.59 -0.11
CA VAL A 260 -2.55 -12.76 0.96
C VAL A 260 -4.06 -12.86 0.94
N TYR A 261 -4.64 -13.14 2.08
CA TYR A 261 -6.08 -13.26 2.25
C TYR A 261 -6.61 -12.24 3.25
N GLU A 262 -7.89 -11.91 3.14
CA GLU A 262 -8.68 -11.24 4.17
C GLU A 262 -9.81 -12.17 4.63
N ALA A 263 -10.28 -12.01 5.87
CA ALA A 263 -11.46 -12.72 6.33
C ALA A 263 -12.70 -12.24 5.56
N SER A 264 -13.52 -13.18 5.12
CA SER A 264 -14.77 -12.94 4.39
C SER A 264 -15.98 -13.51 5.15
N HIS A 265 -17.18 -13.28 4.63
CA HIS A 265 -18.40 -13.79 5.24
C HIS A 265 -18.41 -15.32 5.30
N GLY A 266 -19.07 -15.86 6.34
CA GLY A 266 -19.26 -17.31 6.49
C GLY A 266 -17.99 -18.09 6.87
N GLY A 267 -16.98 -17.43 7.43
CA GLY A 267 -15.74 -18.09 7.88
C GLY A 267 -14.76 -18.43 6.75
N ALA A 268 -15.03 -17.92 5.54
CA ALA A 268 -14.14 -18.07 4.40
C ALA A 268 -13.07 -16.96 4.35
N TYR A 269 -12.04 -17.16 3.54
CA TYR A 269 -10.95 -16.20 3.35
C TYR A 269 -10.83 -15.82 1.88
N LYS A 270 -10.99 -14.55 1.56
CA LYS A 270 -10.90 -14.05 0.19
C LYS A 270 -9.45 -13.68 -0.10
N ARG A 271 -8.89 -14.16 -1.21
CA ARG A 271 -7.56 -13.73 -1.65
C ARG A 271 -7.63 -12.30 -2.16
N ILE A 272 -6.74 -11.45 -1.66
CA ILE A 272 -6.66 -10.03 -2.01
C ILE A 272 -5.37 -9.68 -2.74
N SER A 273 -4.35 -10.54 -2.63
CA SER A 273 -3.08 -10.35 -3.31
C SER A 273 -2.36 -11.69 -3.52
N CYS A 274 -1.62 -11.86 -4.60
CA CYS A 274 -0.72 -12.98 -4.84
C CYS A 274 0.62 -12.50 -5.40
N PHE A 275 1.69 -13.07 -4.86
CA PHE A 275 3.06 -12.82 -5.30
C PHE A 275 3.65 -14.13 -5.78
N ASP A 276 3.46 -14.46 -7.05
CA ASP A 276 3.82 -15.76 -7.61
C ASP A 276 5.24 -15.77 -8.17
N ALA A 277 6.04 -16.74 -7.74
CA ALA A 277 7.38 -16.95 -8.27
C ALA A 277 7.32 -17.85 -9.52
N PRO A 278 7.97 -17.49 -10.63
CA PRO A 278 7.97 -18.31 -11.84
C PRO A 278 8.39 -19.76 -11.56
N GLY A 279 7.55 -20.71 -11.94
CA GLY A 279 7.82 -22.15 -11.78
C GLY A 279 7.64 -22.71 -10.37
N SER A 280 7.21 -21.91 -9.38
CA SER A 280 6.95 -22.41 -8.03
C SER A 280 5.58 -23.08 -7.93
N ASN A 281 5.55 -24.30 -7.38
CA ASN A 281 4.33 -25.00 -6.96
C ASN A 281 4.04 -24.85 -5.46
N ARG A 282 4.96 -24.22 -4.71
CA ARG A 282 4.87 -24.06 -3.26
C ARG A 282 4.27 -22.71 -2.94
N THR A 283 3.30 -22.68 -2.04
CA THR A 283 2.60 -21.43 -1.64
C THR A 283 2.65 -21.23 -0.13
N VAL A 284 3.00 -20.01 0.27
CA VAL A 284 2.88 -19.48 1.62
C VAL A 284 1.61 -18.65 1.68
N HIS A 285 0.73 -18.93 2.63
CA HIS A 285 -0.52 -18.19 2.81
C HIS A 285 -0.45 -17.32 4.06
N VAL A 286 -0.78 -16.04 3.91
CA VAL A 286 -0.84 -15.07 5.01
C VAL A 286 -2.23 -14.45 5.06
N LEU A 287 -2.69 -14.13 6.26
CA LEU A 287 -3.98 -13.50 6.53
C LEU A 287 -3.76 -12.07 6.99
N TYR A 288 -4.26 -11.11 6.24
CA TYR A 288 -4.27 -9.69 6.58
C TYR A 288 -5.53 -9.35 7.37
N GLN A 289 -5.37 -8.69 8.52
CA GLN A 289 -6.46 -8.34 9.43
C GLN A 289 -6.33 -6.93 9.98
N GLY A 290 -7.47 -6.28 10.27
CA GLY A 290 -7.52 -4.94 10.87
C GLY A 290 -6.74 -3.87 10.11
N ARG A 291 -6.39 -4.11 8.86
CA ARG A 291 -5.49 -3.25 8.06
C ARG A 291 -4.16 -2.92 8.76
N CYS A 292 -3.69 -3.80 9.64
CA CYS A 292 -2.47 -3.55 10.43
C CYS A 292 -1.74 -4.81 10.90
N HIS A 293 -2.25 -6.00 10.61
CA HIS A 293 -1.66 -7.23 11.14
C HIS A 293 -1.68 -8.37 10.14
N TYR A 294 -0.66 -9.23 10.25
CA TYR A 294 -0.56 -10.47 9.48
C TYR A 294 -0.51 -11.67 10.42
N ASP A 295 -1.36 -12.65 10.13
CA ASP A 295 -1.29 -13.98 10.70
C ASP A 295 -0.90 -15.01 9.63
N ALA A 296 -0.39 -16.16 10.04
CA ALA A 296 -0.20 -17.27 9.12
C ALA A 296 -1.54 -17.97 8.87
N LEU A 297 -1.77 -18.36 7.61
CA LEU A 297 -2.96 -19.08 7.20
C LEU A 297 -2.56 -20.47 6.71
N VAL A 298 -3.22 -21.51 7.20
CA VAL A 298 -2.96 -22.89 6.79
C VAL A 298 -4.23 -23.45 6.18
N PRO A 299 -4.29 -23.66 4.85
CA PRO A 299 -5.41 -24.36 4.21
C PRO A 299 -5.65 -25.72 4.89
N VAL A 300 -6.91 -26.02 5.18
CA VAL A 300 -7.30 -27.36 5.63
C VAL A 300 -7.70 -28.13 4.38
N ASN A 301 -7.07 -29.29 4.16
CA ASN A 301 -7.45 -30.21 3.08
C ASN A 301 -8.82 -30.85 3.37
#